data_AF-A0A7X7NSJ1-F1
#
_entry.id   AF-A0A7X7NSJ1-F1
#
_cell.length_a   1.000
_cell.length_b   1.000
_cell.length_c   1.000
_cell.angle_alpha   90.00
_cell.angle_beta   90.00
_cell.angle_gamma   90.00
#
_symmetry.space_group_name_H-M   'P 1'
#
loop_
_entity.id
_entity.type
_entity.pdbx_description
1 polymer ?
#
loop_
_entity_poly.entity_id
_entity_poly.type
_entity_poly.pdbx_seq_one_letter_code
_entity_poly.pdbx_strand_id
1 'polypeptide(L)'
;MRGELKQVIAQDGTQCVLKAVDGWADPEVAQLLMETRAPGLPRCYGISDEMVLAGEALPEKPHYLFEYVEGVILRSIPEDLLSSHNLEQLFFQILDVLAWIRIVSRKDFAHLDISPENIIVTEDRQAVLIDFQASRFLGPESNARDASRVITAGYAAPEVYFGTMRPETDLYSLAMTILAVLSGQMASGLDRSTMRHNLKKLDRSFAERLRHCLSEDPNDRRQAVTDTLYGRSLEVSLSRYERSDLANELVREVENLEDSCPYVFSECPFLKVAEIMFEARE
;
A
#
# COMPACT_ATOMS: atom_id res chain seq x y z
N MET A 1 11.95 0.29 -19.31
CA MET A 1 11.18 -0.96 -19.45
C MET A 1 10.89 -1.43 -18.03
N ARG A 2 9.67 -1.21 -17.51
CA ARG A 2 9.19 -1.97 -16.35
C ARG A 2 9.15 -3.43 -16.83
N GLY A 3 9.78 -4.35 -16.10
CA GLY A 3 9.93 -5.75 -16.52
C GLY A 3 8.59 -6.34 -16.94
N GLU A 4 8.58 -7.13 -18.02
CA GLU A 4 7.37 -7.80 -18.50
C GLU A 4 6.78 -8.63 -17.35
N LEU A 5 5.63 -8.20 -16.84
CA LEU A 5 4.86 -8.97 -15.86
C LEU A 5 4.42 -10.26 -16.55
N LYS A 6 5.12 -11.35 -16.26
CA LYS A 6 4.78 -12.66 -16.81
C LYS A 6 3.78 -13.33 -15.86
N GLN A 7 2.56 -13.52 -16.35
CA GLN A 7 1.58 -14.38 -15.70
C GLN A 7 1.95 -15.84 -15.96
N VAL A 8 1.88 -16.67 -14.92
CA VAL A 8 2.17 -18.11 -14.97
C VAL A 8 1.13 -18.88 -14.17
N ILE A 9 1.04 -20.18 -14.41
CA ILE A 9 0.15 -21.08 -13.67
C ILE A 9 1.00 -22.08 -12.88
N ALA A 10 0.79 -22.14 -11.57
CA ALA A 10 1.40 -23.14 -10.69
C ALA A 10 0.83 -24.54 -10.97
N GLN A 11 1.51 -25.60 -10.55
CA GLN A 11 1.07 -26.99 -10.76
C GLN A 11 -0.33 -27.31 -10.23
N ASP A 12 -0.77 -26.65 -9.17
CA ASP A 12 -2.09 -26.80 -8.58
C ASP A 12 -3.19 -25.99 -9.29
N GLY A 13 -2.85 -25.28 -10.38
CA GLY A 13 -3.75 -24.43 -11.14
C GLY A 13 -3.81 -22.98 -10.66
N THR A 14 -3.08 -22.61 -9.61
CA THR A 14 -3.05 -21.23 -9.09
C THR A 14 -2.43 -20.28 -10.12
N GLN A 15 -3.11 -19.17 -10.41
CA GLN A 15 -2.58 -18.11 -11.27
C GLN A 15 -1.65 -17.19 -10.46
N CYS A 16 -0.46 -16.97 -11.01
CA CYS A 16 0.58 -16.17 -10.36
C CYS A 16 1.16 -15.13 -11.32
N VAL A 17 1.74 -14.09 -10.74
CA VAL A 17 2.54 -13.06 -11.42
C VAL A 17 3.97 -13.17 -10.91
N LEU A 18 4.93 -13.26 -11.84
CA LEU A 18 6.35 -13.30 -11.51
C LEU A 18 6.92 -11.89 -11.34
N LYS A 19 7.68 -11.69 -10.26
CA LYS A 19 8.45 -10.46 -10.01
C LYS A 19 9.90 -10.78 -9.73
N ALA A 20 10.82 -10.27 -10.55
CA ALA A 20 12.25 -10.56 -10.42
C ALA A 20 12.79 -10.12 -9.05
N VAL A 21 13.58 -10.98 -8.39
CA VAL A 21 14.13 -10.70 -7.05
C VAL A 21 15.17 -9.58 -7.09
N ASP A 22 15.97 -9.49 -8.16
CA ASP A 22 17.03 -8.50 -8.31
C ASP A 22 16.53 -7.05 -8.52
N GLY A 23 15.22 -6.87 -8.74
CA GLY A 23 14.57 -5.56 -8.86
C GLY A 23 14.08 -4.96 -7.54
N TRP A 24 14.16 -5.69 -6.42
CA TRP A 24 13.64 -5.22 -5.14
C TRP A 24 14.66 -4.32 -4.42
N ALA A 25 14.19 -3.17 -3.95
CA ALA A 25 14.99 -2.24 -3.17
C ALA A 25 15.32 -2.79 -1.77
N ASP A 26 14.39 -3.53 -1.16
CA ASP A 26 14.52 -4.09 0.17
C ASP A 26 13.95 -5.52 0.23
N PRO A 27 14.81 -6.55 0.29
CA PRO A 27 14.37 -7.94 0.40
C PRO A 27 13.55 -8.25 1.66
N GLU A 28 13.71 -7.49 2.76
CA GLU A 28 12.94 -7.72 3.99
C GLU A 28 11.44 -7.43 3.76
N VAL A 29 11.11 -6.48 2.88
CA VAL A 29 9.71 -6.21 2.52
C VAL A 29 9.10 -7.42 1.81
N ALA A 30 9.84 -8.06 0.90
CA ALA A 30 9.36 -9.27 0.23
C ALA A 30 9.12 -10.42 1.21
N GLN A 31 10.02 -10.61 2.17
CA GLN A 31 9.89 -11.62 3.23
C GLN A 31 8.63 -11.37 4.07
N LEU A 32 8.42 -10.13 4.53
CA LEU A 32 7.20 -9.77 5.25
C LEU A 32 5.93 -10.11 4.45
N LEU A 33 5.92 -9.81 3.14
CA LEU A 33 4.77 -10.09 2.26
C LEU A 33 4.51 -11.59 2.08
N MET A 34 5.50 -12.46 2.27
CA MET A 34 5.29 -13.92 2.30
C MET A 34 4.55 -14.36 3.56
N GLU A 35 4.84 -13.72 4.69
CA GLU A 35 4.39 -14.11 6.04
C GLU A 35 3.13 -13.39 6.51
N THR A 36 2.73 -12.33 5.80
CA THR A 36 1.57 -11.51 6.16
C THR A 36 0.45 -11.56 5.13
N ARG A 37 -0.76 -11.23 5.56
CA ARG A 37 -1.97 -11.18 4.74
C ARG A 37 -2.84 -10.04 5.24
N ALA A 38 -3.40 -9.25 4.33
CA ALA A 38 -4.39 -8.23 4.63
C ALA A 38 -5.28 -7.99 3.40
N PRO A 39 -6.51 -7.46 3.59
CA PRO A 39 -7.24 -6.86 2.48
C PRO A 39 -6.38 -5.83 1.77
N GLY A 40 -6.37 -5.87 0.44
CA GLY A 40 -5.59 -4.94 -0.36
C GLY A 40 -4.10 -5.30 -0.54
N LEU A 41 -3.64 -6.45 -0.04
CA LEU A 41 -2.33 -7.01 -0.35
C LEU A 41 -2.46 -8.29 -1.21
N PRO A 42 -1.71 -8.41 -2.32
CA PRO A 42 -1.62 -9.68 -3.04
C PRO A 42 -0.84 -10.70 -2.20
N ARG A 43 -1.26 -11.95 -2.21
CA ARG A 43 -0.51 -13.02 -1.56
C ARG A 43 0.82 -13.27 -2.26
N CYS A 44 1.93 -13.20 -1.51
CA CYS A 44 3.21 -13.74 -1.97
C CYS A 44 3.30 -15.21 -1.57
N TYR A 45 3.43 -16.11 -2.55
CA TYR A 45 3.49 -17.56 -2.33
C TYR A 45 4.90 -18.06 -2.00
N GLY A 46 5.94 -17.29 -2.34
CA GLY A 46 7.34 -17.67 -2.14
C GLY A 46 8.21 -17.29 -3.33
N ILE A 47 9.31 -18.02 -3.51
CA ILE A 47 10.30 -17.83 -4.59
C ILE A 47 10.21 -18.98 -5.60
N SER A 48 10.44 -18.67 -6.87
CA SER A 48 10.31 -19.58 -8.01
C SER A 48 11.24 -20.79 -7.98
N ASP A 49 12.32 -20.73 -7.21
CA ASP A 49 13.23 -21.87 -7.02
C ASP A 49 12.59 -22.95 -6.13
N GLU A 50 11.53 -22.61 -5.38
CA GLU A 50 10.86 -23.52 -4.42
C GLU A 50 9.54 -24.09 -4.97
N MET A 51 8.90 -23.43 -5.96
CA MET A 51 7.63 -23.86 -6.57
C MET A 51 7.82 -24.33 -8.02
N VAL A 52 7.32 -25.53 -8.32
CA VAL A 52 7.33 -26.06 -9.70
C VAL A 52 6.17 -25.45 -10.49
N LEU A 53 6.48 -24.69 -11.55
CA LEU A 53 5.47 -24.17 -12.49
C LEU A 53 4.99 -25.27 -13.46
N ALA A 54 3.72 -25.19 -13.87
CA ALA A 54 3.11 -26.19 -14.74
C ALA A 54 3.60 -26.04 -16.19
N GLY A 55 4.64 -26.78 -16.58
CA GLY A 55 5.07 -26.91 -17.98
C GLY A 55 5.71 -25.65 -18.59
N GLU A 56 5.97 -24.61 -17.79
CA GLU A 56 6.69 -23.42 -18.21
C GLU A 56 8.17 -23.47 -17.81
N ALA A 57 9.05 -23.06 -18.72
CA ALA A 57 10.44 -22.81 -18.37
C ALA A 57 10.52 -21.64 -17.38
N LEU A 58 11.08 -21.92 -16.21
CA LEU A 58 11.41 -20.89 -15.22
C LEU A 58 12.49 -19.96 -15.79
N PRO A 59 12.42 -18.65 -15.50
CA PRO A 59 13.53 -17.74 -15.77
C PRO A 59 14.82 -18.22 -15.09
N GLU A 60 15.99 -17.92 -15.66
CA GLU A 60 17.29 -18.32 -15.08
C GLU A 60 17.57 -17.67 -13.71
N LYS A 61 16.93 -16.54 -13.42
CA LYS A 61 17.05 -15.82 -12.15
C LYS A 61 15.82 -16.07 -11.27
N PRO A 62 15.96 -16.02 -9.94
CA PRO A 62 14.83 -16.20 -9.03
C PRO A 62 13.80 -15.07 -9.15
N HIS A 63 12.53 -15.44 -9.02
CA HIS A 63 11.38 -14.53 -9.01
C HIS A 63 10.50 -14.80 -7.79
N TYR A 64 9.91 -13.76 -7.22
CA TYR A 64 8.80 -13.90 -6.30
C TYR A 64 7.51 -14.25 -7.07
N LEU A 65 6.70 -15.16 -6.53
CA LEU A 65 5.38 -15.48 -7.07
C LEU A 65 4.31 -14.76 -6.27
N PHE A 66 3.65 -13.80 -6.91
CA PHE A 66 2.50 -13.12 -6.34
C PHE A 66 1.20 -13.70 -6.90
N GLU A 67 0.15 -13.65 -6.11
CA GLU A 67 -1.23 -13.84 -6.55
C GLU A 67 -1.54 -12.98 -7.77
N TYR A 68 -2.19 -13.61 -8.76
CA TYR A 68 -2.86 -12.85 -9.80
C TYR A 68 -4.15 -12.26 -9.23
N VAL A 69 -4.19 -10.93 -9.13
CA VAL A 69 -5.36 -10.21 -8.62
C VAL A 69 -6.33 -9.95 -9.77
N GLU A 70 -7.52 -10.56 -9.70
CA GLU A 70 -8.60 -10.31 -10.66
C GLU A 70 -9.21 -8.91 -10.42
N GLY A 71 -9.17 -8.06 -11.44
CA GLY A 71 -9.73 -6.71 -11.36
C GLY A 71 -9.23 -5.80 -12.48
N VAL A 72 -9.49 -4.50 -12.31
CA VAL A 72 -9.11 -3.45 -13.25
C VAL A 72 -8.06 -2.56 -12.62
N ILE A 73 -6.95 -2.31 -13.34
CA ILE A 73 -5.94 -1.33 -12.92
C ILE A 73 -6.63 0.04 -12.81
N LEU A 74 -6.44 0.74 -11.69
CA LEU A 74 -7.08 2.01 -11.37
C LEU A 74 -6.92 3.04 -12.50
N ARG A 75 -5.75 3.09 -13.14
CA ARG A 75 -5.46 3.92 -14.32
C ARG A 75 -6.47 3.75 -15.47
N SER A 76 -7.04 2.56 -15.61
CA SER A 76 -7.93 2.18 -16.71
C SER A 76 -9.41 2.38 -16.37
N ILE A 77 -9.74 2.77 -15.13
CA ILE A 77 -11.12 3.02 -14.72
C ILE A 77 -11.59 4.36 -15.30
N PRO A 78 -12.72 4.38 -16.04
CA PRO A 78 -13.31 5.61 -16.56
C PRO A 78 -13.62 6.64 -15.48
N GLU A 79 -13.38 7.93 -15.76
CA GLU A 79 -13.58 9.03 -14.80
C GLU A 79 -15.01 9.10 -14.24
N ASP A 80 -16.02 8.76 -15.05
CA ASP A 80 -17.43 8.77 -14.67
C ASP A 80 -17.79 7.71 -13.61
N LEU A 81 -16.96 6.67 -13.45
CA LEU A 81 -17.11 5.66 -12.40
C LEU A 81 -16.37 6.00 -11.09
N LEU A 82 -15.51 7.04 -11.13
CA LEU A 82 -14.69 7.50 -10.00
C LEU A 82 -15.42 8.56 -9.17
N SER A 83 -16.53 8.17 -8.55
CA SER A 83 -17.23 9.05 -7.60
C SER A 83 -16.35 9.42 -6.39
N SER A 84 -16.62 10.57 -5.78
CA SER A 84 -15.96 11.03 -4.55
C SER A 84 -15.93 9.92 -3.48
N HIS A 85 -17.08 9.31 -3.23
CA HIS A 85 -17.22 8.23 -2.26
C HIS A 85 -16.32 7.01 -2.59
N ASN A 86 -16.29 6.56 -3.84
CA ASN A 86 -15.47 5.40 -4.22
C ASN A 86 -13.97 5.69 -4.07
N LEU A 87 -13.55 6.91 -4.44
CA LEU A 87 -12.16 7.34 -4.29
C LEU A 87 -11.77 7.49 -2.82
N GLU A 88 -12.67 7.96 -1.97
CA GLU A 88 -12.44 8.04 -0.53
C GLU A 88 -12.33 6.64 0.10
N GLN A 89 -13.19 5.68 -0.30
CA GLN A 89 -13.05 4.29 0.14
C GLN A 89 -11.71 3.67 -0.31
N LEU A 90 -11.32 3.89 -1.57
CA LEU A 90 -10.01 3.44 -2.08
C LEU A 90 -8.86 4.07 -1.29
N PHE A 91 -8.93 5.36 -1.02
CA PHE A 91 -7.92 6.07 -0.23
C PHE A 91 -7.74 5.41 1.13
N PHE A 92 -8.83 5.14 1.85
CA PHE A 92 -8.76 4.45 3.15
C PHE A 92 -8.26 3.00 3.05
N GLN A 93 -8.67 2.24 2.05
CA GLN A 93 -8.17 0.88 1.83
C GLN A 93 -6.65 0.84 1.58
N ILE A 94 -6.10 1.81 0.85
CA ILE A 94 -4.64 1.90 0.66
C ILE A 94 -3.94 2.34 1.95
N LEU A 95 -4.50 3.30 2.69
CA LEU A 95 -3.96 3.70 3.99
C LEU A 95 -3.91 2.52 4.98
N ASP A 96 -4.94 1.69 4.99
CA ASP A 96 -5.00 0.46 5.78
C ASP A 96 -3.85 -0.50 5.45
N VAL A 97 -3.55 -0.70 4.16
CA VAL A 97 -2.42 -1.54 3.72
C VAL A 97 -1.10 -0.98 4.24
N LEU A 98 -0.88 0.33 4.13
CA LEU A 98 0.34 0.99 4.62
C LEU A 98 0.48 0.87 6.14
N ALA A 99 -0.62 1.07 6.88
CA ALA A 99 -0.64 0.92 8.32
C ALA A 99 -0.36 -0.53 8.72
N TRP A 100 -1.00 -1.50 8.05
CA TRP A 100 -0.80 -2.92 8.31
C TRP A 100 0.67 -3.33 8.23
N ILE A 101 1.36 -2.96 7.15
CA ILE A 101 2.79 -3.27 6.97
C ILE A 101 3.62 -2.70 8.14
N ARG A 102 3.36 -1.47 8.57
CA ARG A 102 4.07 -0.84 9.69
C ARG A 102 3.82 -1.58 11.01
N ILE A 103 2.56 -1.95 11.24
CA ILE A 103 2.10 -2.68 12.43
C ILE A 103 2.80 -4.04 12.50
N VAL A 104 2.69 -4.86 11.45
CA VAL A 104 3.25 -6.23 11.48
C VAL A 104 4.77 -6.28 11.43
N SER A 105 5.41 -5.31 10.77
CA SER A 105 6.89 -5.25 10.69
C SER A 105 7.55 -4.62 11.92
N ARG A 106 6.78 -3.83 12.68
CA ARG A 106 7.30 -2.95 13.74
C ARG A 106 8.37 -1.97 13.26
N LYS A 107 8.29 -1.56 11.99
CA LYS A 107 9.22 -0.63 11.36
C LYS A 107 8.44 0.47 10.65
N ASP A 108 9.05 1.65 10.57
CA ASP A 108 8.58 2.63 9.60
C ASP A 108 8.83 2.09 8.19
N PHE A 109 7.87 2.35 7.30
CA PHE A 109 7.81 1.78 5.97
C PHE A 109 7.39 2.86 4.98
N ALA A 110 7.94 2.80 3.77
CA ALA A 110 7.44 3.54 2.63
C ALA A 110 7.38 2.63 1.40
N HIS A 111 6.26 2.69 0.69
CA HIS A 111 6.00 2.01 -0.57
C HIS A 111 6.77 2.65 -1.73
N LEU A 112 6.80 3.99 -1.78
CA LEU A 112 7.55 4.84 -2.72
C LEU A 112 7.12 4.81 -4.19
N ASP A 113 6.28 3.86 -4.60
CA ASP A 113 5.70 3.84 -5.97
C ASP A 113 4.17 3.75 -5.99
N ILE A 114 3.48 4.50 -5.12
CA ILE A 114 2.01 4.57 -5.17
C ILE A 114 1.60 5.40 -6.39
N SER A 115 0.93 4.74 -7.32
CA SER A 115 0.47 5.31 -8.60
C SER A 115 -0.78 4.56 -9.09
N PRO A 116 -1.57 5.13 -10.02
CA PRO A 116 -2.73 4.46 -10.60
C PRO A 116 -2.42 3.12 -11.28
N GLU A 117 -1.19 2.91 -11.72
CA GLU A 117 -0.71 1.69 -12.36
C GLU A 117 -0.49 0.55 -11.37
N ASN A 118 -0.27 0.87 -10.09
CA ASN A 118 0.08 -0.09 -9.05
C ASN A 118 -1.10 -0.41 -8.11
N ILE A 119 -2.31 0.02 -8.46
CA ILE A 119 -3.54 -0.28 -7.74
C ILE A 119 -4.51 -1.00 -8.68
N ILE A 120 -4.95 -2.19 -8.27
CA ILE A 120 -6.05 -2.92 -8.92
C ILE A 120 -7.31 -2.73 -8.08
N VAL A 121 -8.43 -2.45 -8.75
CA VAL A 121 -9.76 -2.44 -8.14
C VAL A 121 -10.49 -3.70 -8.60
N THR A 122 -10.81 -4.56 -7.64
CA THR A 122 -11.53 -5.82 -7.85
C THR A 122 -13.03 -5.58 -8.11
N GLU A 123 -13.75 -6.61 -8.52
CA GLU A 123 -15.21 -6.51 -8.76
C GLU A 123 -16.00 -6.14 -7.48
N ASP A 124 -15.53 -6.56 -6.31
CA ASP A 124 -16.09 -6.23 -5.00
C ASP A 124 -15.66 -4.86 -4.46
N ARG A 125 -15.03 -4.01 -5.29
CA ARG A 125 -14.56 -2.65 -4.96
C ARG A 125 -13.46 -2.62 -3.90
N GLN A 126 -12.66 -3.68 -3.79
CA GLN A 126 -11.45 -3.69 -2.99
C GLN A 126 -10.28 -3.16 -3.83
N ALA A 127 -9.56 -2.18 -3.29
CA ALA A 127 -8.31 -1.69 -3.83
C ALA A 127 -7.16 -2.58 -3.33
N VAL A 128 -6.36 -3.09 -4.27
CA VAL A 128 -5.22 -3.95 -4.02
C VAL A 128 -3.96 -3.28 -4.54
N LEU A 129 -3.00 -3.05 -3.65
CA LEU A 129 -1.70 -2.46 -3.96
C LEU A 129 -0.74 -3.58 -4.38
N ILE A 130 -0.24 -3.56 -5.62
CA ILE A 130 0.40 -4.74 -6.22
C ILE A 130 1.91 -4.64 -6.40
N ASP A 131 2.57 -3.48 -6.23
CA ASP A 131 3.97 -3.31 -6.63
C ASP A 131 4.93 -2.71 -5.58
N PHE A 132 5.48 -3.59 -4.75
CA PHE A 132 6.37 -3.27 -3.65
C PHE A 132 7.86 -3.21 -4.00
N GLN A 133 8.24 -3.27 -5.29
CA GLN A 133 9.66 -3.32 -5.67
C GLN A 133 10.47 -2.10 -5.22
N ALA A 134 9.84 -0.92 -5.19
CA ALA A 134 10.49 0.31 -4.72
C ALA A 134 10.50 0.45 -3.19
N SER A 135 9.68 -0.36 -2.51
CA SER A 135 9.37 -0.21 -1.10
C SER A 135 10.53 -0.60 -0.21
N ARG A 136 10.57 -0.04 1.00
CA ARG A 136 11.64 -0.30 1.97
C ARG A 136 11.22 0.03 3.39
N PHE A 137 11.90 -0.58 4.36
CA PHE A 137 11.85 -0.12 5.74
C PHE A 137 12.77 1.09 5.95
N LEU A 138 12.29 2.07 6.70
CA LEU A 138 12.97 3.32 6.96
C LEU A 138 13.83 3.20 8.23
N GLY A 139 15.06 3.71 8.15
CA GLY A 139 16.03 3.62 9.23
C GLY A 139 17.29 4.43 8.95
N PRO A 140 18.22 4.53 9.93
CA PRO A 140 19.41 5.37 9.82
C PRO A 140 20.30 5.06 8.61
N GLU A 141 20.31 3.79 8.16
CA GLU A 141 21.14 3.32 7.05
C GLU A 141 20.41 3.34 5.68
N SER A 142 19.07 3.39 5.64
CA SER A 142 18.28 3.20 4.41
C SER A 142 17.97 4.49 3.63
N ASN A 143 18.26 5.66 4.21
CA ASN A 143 17.89 6.96 3.64
C ASN A 143 18.86 7.51 2.57
N ALA A 144 20.10 7.00 2.46
CA ALA A 144 21.16 7.79 1.83
C ALA A 144 21.60 7.38 0.41
N ARG A 145 21.30 6.16 -0.11
CA ARG A 145 22.04 5.65 -1.28
C ARG A 145 21.26 5.17 -2.52
N ASP A 146 19.96 4.88 -2.45
CA ASP A 146 19.24 4.28 -3.60
C ASP A 146 17.82 4.84 -3.87
N ALA A 147 17.50 6.04 -3.37
CA ALA A 147 16.17 6.64 -3.59
C ALA A 147 15.92 7.06 -5.06
N SER A 148 16.97 7.24 -5.87
CA SER A 148 16.85 7.77 -7.24
C SER A 148 16.49 6.74 -8.31
N ARG A 149 16.52 5.44 -8.00
CA ARG A 149 16.41 4.39 -9.03
C ARG A 149 14.99 3.99 -9.42
N VAL A 150 13.97 4.28 -8.60
CA VAL A 150 12.58 3.89 -8.90
C VAL A 150 11.61 4.95 -8.38
N ILE A 151 11.48 6.07 -9.09
CA ILE A 151 10.46 7.10 -8.81
C ILE A 151 9.58 7.27 -10.05
N THR A 152 8.27 7.16 -9.88
CA THR A 152 7.33 7.54 -10.94
C THR A 152 7.15 9.06 -10.96
N ALA A 153 7.54 9.68 -12.07
CA ALA A 153 7.56 11.13 -12.23
C ALA A 153 6.20 11.78 -11.95
N GLY A 154 6.19 12.79 -11.09
CA GLY A 154 5.00 13.54 -10.70
C GLY A 154 4.21 12.99 -9.51
N TYR A 155 4.45 11.74 -9.10
CA TYR A 155 3.77 11.17 -7.92
C TYR A 155 4.58 11.34 -6.63
N ALA A 156 5.91 11.28 -6.71
CA ALA A 156 6.76 11.35 -5.52
C ALA A 156 6.71 12.70 -4.81
N ALA A 157 6.68 12.63 -3.48
CA ALA A 157 6.81 13.78 -2.61
C ALA A 157 8.17 14.48 -2.80
N PRO A 158 8.27 15.81 -2.54
CA PRO A 158 9.52 16.57 -2.70
C PRO A 158 10.71 15.99 -1.92
N GLU A 159 10.49 15.46 -0.72
CA GLU A 159 11.54 14.93 0.13
C GLU A 159 12.19 13.63 -0.37
N VAL A 160 11.54 12.92 -1.29
CA VAL A 160 12.10 11.71 -1.93
C VAL A 160 13.37 12.05 -2.72
N TYR A 161 13.37 13.21 -3.40
CA TYR A 161 14.53 13.67 -4.19
C TYR A 161 15.72 14.04 -3.32
N PHE A 162 15.51 14.27 -2.02
CA PHE A 162 16.56 14.56 -1.04
C PHE A 162 16.94 13.33 -0.19
N GLY A 163 16.32 12.17 -0.43
CA GLY A 163 16.56 10.96 0.35
C GLY A 163 16.04 11.01 1.79
N THR A 164 15.19 11.99 2.13
CA THR A 164 14.66 12.17 3.49
C THR A 164 13.24 11.63 3.60
N MET A 165 13.03 10.41 3.11
CA MET A 165 11.74 9.74 3.07
C MET A 165 11.22 9.44 4.49
N ARG A 166 9.90 9.47 4.64
CA ARG A 166 9.17 9.19 5.89
C ARG A 166 7.89 8.43 5.55
N PRO A 167 7.17 7.84 6.53
CA PRO A 167 5.86 7.24 6.25
C PRO A 167 4.92 8.20 5.51
N GLU A 168 4.96 9.50 5.84
CA GLU A 168 4.10 10.53 5.23
C GLU A 168 4.44 10.84 3.77
N THR A 169 5.55 10.31 3.25
CA THR A 169 5.91 10.39 1.84
C THR A 169 4.85 9.74 0.95
N ASP A 170 4.31 8.59 1.38
CA ASP A 170 3.28 7.87 0.61
C ASP A 170 1.91 8.56 0.62
N LEU A 171 1.62 9.38 1.63
CA LEU A 171 0.37 10.16 1.69
C LEU A 171 0.29 11.15 0.52
N TYR A 172 1.42 11.77 0.16
CA TYR A 172 1.51 12.65 -0.99
C TYR A 172 1.28 11.87 -2.30
N SER A 173 1.96 10.74 -2.47
CA SER A 173 1.85 9.87 -3.65
C SER A 173 0.41 9.36 -3.85
N LEU A 174 -0.27 9.01 -2.75
CA LEU A 174 -1.67 8.60 -2.78
C LEU A 174 -2.60 9.76 -3.18
N ALA A 175 -2.40 10.98 -2.66
CA ALA A 175 -3.19 12.13 -3.08
C ALA A 175 -2.96 12.51 -4.55
N MET A 176 -1.72 12.45 -5.04
CA MET A 176 -1.41 12.63 -6.46
C MET A 176 -2.05 11.55 -7.33
N THR A 177 -2.13 10.30 -6.83
CA THR A 177 -2.83 9.19 -7.49
C THR A 177 -4.30 9.50 -7.68
N ILE A 178 -5.00 9.94 -6.63
CA ILE A 178 -6.42 10.33 -6.70
C ILE A 178 -6.64 11.50 -7.68
N LEU A 179 -5.80 12.53 -7.63
CA LEU A 179 -5.94 13.68 -8.53
C LEU A 179 -5.62 13.34 -9.99
N ALA A 180 -4.68 12.43 -10.23
CA ALA A 180 -4.34 11.96 -11.57
C ALA A 180 -5.53 11.24 -12.21
N VAL A 181 -6.19 10.32 -11.50
CA VAL A 181 -7.32 9.57 -12.06
C VAL A 181 -8.55 10.47 -12.27
N LEU A 182 -8.79 11.44 -11.37
CA LEU A 182 -9.84 12.46 -11.53
C LEU A 182 -9.61 13.44 -12.69
N SER A 183 -8.37 13.53 -13.18
CA SER A 183 -8.01 14.40 -14.30
C SER A 183 -7.98 13.69 -15.65
N GLY A 184 -7.89 12.35 -15.64
CA GLY A 184 -7.51 11.57 -16.83
C GLY A 184 -6.06 11.78 -17.31
N GLN A 185 -5.22 12.49 -16.55
CA GLN A 185 -3.85 12.85 -16.91
C GLN A 185 -2.83 12.12 -16.02
N MET A 186 -1.56 12.14 -16.43
CA MET A 186 -0.46 11.73 -15.53
C MET A 186 -0.19 12.82 -14.49
N ALA A 187 0.29 12.44 -13.31
CA ALA A 187 0.59 13.39 -12.24
C ALA A 187 1.57 14.50 -12.65
N SER A 188 2.54 14.21 -13.52
CA SER A 188 3.50 15.20 -14.05
C SER A 188 2.86 16.31 -14.90
N GLY A 189 1.64 16.10 -15.41
CA GLY A 189 0.88 17.09 -16.16
C GLY A 189 -0.06 17.94 -15.29
N LEU A 190 -0.20 17.61 -14.00
CA LEU A 190 -1.11 18.32 -13.11
C LEU A 190 -0.50 19.64 -12.66
N ASP A 191 -1.07 20.74 -13.13
CA ASP A 191 -0.78 22.06 -12.58
C ASP A 191 -1.66 22.37 -11.36
N ARG A 192 -1.28 23.42 -10.61
CA ARG A 192 -2.03 23.86 -9.41
C ARG A 192 -3.51 24.18 -9.72
N SER A 193 -3.80 24.63 -10.94
CA SER A 193 -5.16 25.01 -11.35
C SER A 193 -6.06 23.78 -11.52
N THR A 194 -5.53 22.74 -12.16
CA THR A 194 -6.16 21.45 -12.40
C THR A 194 -6.37 20.71 -11.09
N MET A 195 -5.35 20.67 -10.22
CA MET A 195 -5.47 20.08 -8.89
C MET A 195 -6.58 20.76 -8.08
N ARG A 196 -6.60 22.11 -8.07
CA ARG A 196 -7.66 22.87 -7.38
C ARG A 196 -9.04 22.62 -7.98
N HIS A 197 -9.15 22.45 -9.30
CA HIS A 197 -10.40 22.12 -9.96
C HIS A 197 -10.89 20.72 -9.55
N ASN A 198 -10.02 19.71 -9.61
CA ASN A 198 -10.38 18.33 -9.26
C ASN A 198 -10.77 18.17 -7.79
N LEU A 199 -10.11 18.88 -6.87
CA LEU A 199 -10.50 18.90 -5.46
C LEU A 199 -11.93 19.43 -5.23
N LYS A 200 -12.51 20.19 -6.16
CA LYS A 200 -13.91 20.66 -6.06
C LYS A 200 -14.92 19.61 -6.51
N LYS A 201 -14.48 18.55 -7.20
CA LYS A 201 -15.32 17.40 -7.60
C LYS A 201 -15.55 16.43 -6.43
N LEU A 202 -14.81 16.58 -5.35
CA LEU A 202 -14.83 15.70 -4.18
C LEU A 202 -15.65 16.30 -3.03
N ASP A 203 -16.11 15.42 -2.14
CA ASP A 203 -16.74 15.78 -0.89
C ASP A 203 -15.80 16.65 -0.05
N ARG A 204 -16.38 17.60 0.69
CA ARG A 204 -15.61 18.67 1.35
C ARG A 204 -14.53 18.11 2.29
N SER A 205 -14.90 17.15 3.13
CA SER A 205 -13.99 16.48 4.08
C SER A 205 -12.86 15.77 3.36
N PHE A 206 -13.17 15.00 2.32
CA PHE A 206 -12.16 14.26 1.56
C PHE A 206 -11.21 15.20 0.82
N ALA A 207 -11.75 16.26 0.19
CA ALA A 207 -10.95 17.28 -0.46
C ALA A 207 -10.01 18.00 0.52
N GLU A 208 -10.44 18.24 1.76
CA GLU A 208 -9.61 18.81 2.83
C GLU A 208 -8.50 17.86 3.26
N ARG A 209 -8.82 16.58 3.42
CA ARG A 209 -7.84 15.51 3.70
C ARG A 209 -6.76 15.45 2.62
N LEU A 210 -7.13 15.45 1.34
CA LEU A 210 -6.17 15.46 0.24
C LEU A 210 -5.31 16.72 0.22
N ARG A 211 -5.81 17.89 0.65
CA ARG A 211 -4.99 19.11 0.78
C ARG A 211 -3.89 18.94 1.82
N HIS A 212 -4.19 18.30 2.95
CA HIS A 212 -3.17 17.96 3.94
C HIS A 212 -2.12 17.03 3.36
N CYS A 213 -2.53 15.94 2.68
CA CYS A 213 -1.60 15.01 2.01
C CYS A 213 -0.65 15.70 1.02
N LEU A 214 -1.10 16.77 0.35
CA LEU A 214 -0.34 17.50 -0.67
C LEU A 214 0.59 18.58 -0.09
N SER A 215 0.67 18.75 1.23
CA SER A 215 1.56 19.74 1.86
C SER A 215 3.03 19.47 1.53
N GLU A 216 3.82 20.53 1.39
CA GLU A 216 5.28 20.40 1.28
C GLU A 216 5.90 19.93 2.61
N ASP A 217 5.30 20.26 3.75
CA ASP A 217 5.73 19.78 5.07
C ASP A 217 5.13 18.39 5.34
N PRO A 218 5.95 17.33 5.51
CA PRO A 218 5.46 16.00 5.87
C PRO A 218 4.65 15.98 7.17
N ASN A 219 4.92 16.86 8.13
CA ASN A 219 4.18 16.89 9.40
C ASN A 219 2.72 17.33 9.21
N ASP A 220 2.46 18.28 8.30
CA ASP A 220 1.11 18.70 7.97
C ASP A 220 0.30 17.58 7.32
N ARG A 221 0.97 16.66 6.59
CA ARG A 221 0.32 15.52 5.96
C ARG A 221 -0.23 14.53 6.98
N ARG A 222 0.33 14.48 8.20
CA ARG A 222 -0.21 13.63 9.29
C ARG A 222 -1.64 13.98 9.64
N GLN A 223 -2.02 15.25 9.50
CA GLN A 223 -3.40 15.69 9.72
C GLN A 223 -4.39 15.02 8.76
N ALA A 224 -3.92 14.54 7.61
CA ALA A 224 -4.75 13.80 6.67
C ALA A 224 -5.14 12.40 7.17
N VAL A 225 -4.47 11.90 8.21
CA VAL A 225 -4.73 10.57 8.76
C VAL A 225 -5.07 10.61 10.25
N THR A 226 -4.94 11.77 10.88
CA THR A 226 -5.59 12.07 12.16
C THR A 226 -7.10 11.76 12.04
N ASP A 227 -7.62 11.10 13.06
CA ASP A 227 -9.00 10.62 13.15
C ASP A 227 -9.40 9.56 12.09
N THR A 228 -8.41 8.85 11.54
CA THR A 228 -8.66 7.67 10.69
C THR A 228 -8.50 6.41 11.52
N LEU A 229 -9.60 5.66 11.67
CA LEU A 229 -9.58 4.32 12.23
C LEU A 229 -9.13 3.33 11.14
N TYR A 230 -8.00 2.68 11.38
CA TYR A 230 -7.53 1.53 10.58
C TYR A 230 -8.29 0.23 10.93
N GLY A 231 -9.37 0.34 11.71
CA GLY A 231 -10.10 -0.77 12.33
C GLY A 231 -10.64 -1.79 11.34
N ARG A 232 -11.05 -1.40 10.12
CA ARG A 232 -11.59 -2.34 9.12
C ARG A 232 -10.57 -3.38 8.67
N SER A 233 -9.33 -2.98 8.41
CA SER A 233 -8.31 -3.95 8.01
C SER A 233 -7.82 -4.82 9.16
N LEU A 234 -7.98 -4.35 10.40
CA LEU A 234 -7.81 -5.19 11.58
C LEU A 234 -8.99 -6.14 11.73
N GLU A 235 -10.23 -5.70 11.69
CA GLU A 235 -11.43 -6.55 11.76
C GLU A 235 -11.38 -7.70 10.74
N VAL A 236 -11.05 -7.42 9.47
CA VAL A 236 -10.95 -8.46 8.44
C VAL A 236 -9.72 -9.37 8.62
N SER A 237 -8.64 -8.87 9.21
CA SER A 237 -7.47 -9.71 9.55
C SER A 237 -7.73 -10.55 10.81
N LEU A 238 -8.51 -10.02 11.75
CA LEU A 238 -8.94 -10.65 13.00
C LEU A 238 -10.02 -11.70 12.78
N SER A 239 -10.84 -11.58 11.74
CA SER A 239 -11.82 -12.60 11.37
C SER A 239 -11.18 -13.96 11.04
N ARG A 240 -9.87 -13.98 10.72
CA ARG A 240 -9.09 -15.22 10.51
C ARG A 240 -8.76 -15.96 11.80
N TYR A 241 -8.86 -15.29 12.94
CA TYR A 241 -8.73 -15.87 14.27
C TYR A 241 -10.10 -16.23 14.85
N GLU A 242 -11.20 -16.12 14.07
CA GLU A 242 -12.55 -16.48 14.51
C GLU A 242 -12.53 -17.85 15.19
N ARG A 243 -12.89 -17.84 16.48
CA ARG A 243 -12.94 -18.96 17.46
C ARG A 243 -11.71 -19.17 18.36
N SER A 244 -10.76 -18.23 18.42
CA SER A 244 -9.73 -18.21 19.48
C SER A 244 -10.01 -17.15 20.56
N ASP A 245 -9.54 -17.37 21.79
CA ASP A 245 -9.59 -16.36 22.85
C ASP A 245 -8.84 -15.09 22.46
N LEU A 246 -7.80 -15.24 21.64
CA LEU A 246 -7.00 -14.16 21.06
C LEU A 246 -7.84 -13.22 20.17
N ALA A 247 -8.74 -13.76 19.34
CA ALA A 247 -9.59 -12.92 18.49
C ALA A 247 -10.49 -12.00 19.33
N ASN A 248 -11.05 -12.53 20.42
CA ASN A 248 -11.88 -11.74 21.34
C ASN A 248 -11.06 -10.68 22.09
N GLU A 249 -9.83 -11.00 22.48
CA GLU A 249 -8.91 -10.05 23.11
C GLU A 249 -8.52 -8.92 22.15
N LEU A 250 -8.14 -9.27 20.90
CA LEU A 250 -7.79 -8.30 19.87
C LEU A 250 -8.97 -7.41 19.46
N VAL A 251 -10.18 -7.97 19.31
CA VAL A 251 -11.39 -7.18 19.01
C VAL A 251 -11.68 -6.20 20.14
N ARG A 252 -11.61 -6.62 21.41
CA ARG A 252 -11.79 -5.72 22.55
C ARG A 252 -10.73 -4.63 22.61
N GLU A 253 -9.47 -4.96 22.33
CA GLU A 253 -8.42 -3.95 22.29
C GLU A 253 -8.68 -2.93 21.19
N VAL A 254 -9.06 -3.38 19.98
CA VAL A 254 -9.44 -2.49 18.85
C VAL A 254 -10.65 -1.61 19.20
N GLU A 255 -11.70 -2.18 19.82
CA GLU A 255 -12.89 -1.43 20.28
C GLU A 255 -12.56 -0.37 21.36
N ASN A 256 -11.48 -0.56 22.10
CA ASN A 256 -11.02 0.35 23.15
C ASN A 256 -9.99 1.38 22.67
N LEU A 257 -9.55 1.31 21.41
CA LEU A 257 -8.65 2.32 20.85
C LEU A 257 -9.43 3.63 20.65
N GLU A 258 -8.84 4.74 21.07
CA GLU A 258 -9.39 6.06 20.74
C GLU A 258 -9.45 6.22 19.22
N ASP A 259 -10.44 6.96 18.72
CA ASP A 259 -10.67 7.30 17.30
C ASP A 259 -9.58 8.22 16.73
N SER A 260 -8.31 8.00 17.06
CA SER A 260 -7.18 8.76 16.56
C SER A 260 -5.96 7.86 16.46
N CYS A 261 -5.60 7.48 15.24
CA CYS A 261 -4.28 6.93 14.99
C CYS A 261 -3.33 8.07 14.66
N PRO A 262 -2.31 8.36 15.49
CA PRO A 262 -1.43 9.50 15.26
C PRO A 262 -0.52 9.32 14.04
N TYR A 263 -0.52 8.15 13.39
CA TYR A 263 0.41 7.77 12.32
C TYR A 263 1.90 7.84 12.74
N VAL A 264 2.16 8.05 14.02
CA VAL A 264 3.47 8.00 14.66
C VAL A 264 3.61 6.62 15.28
N PHE A 265 4.68 5.91 14.90
CA PHE A 265 4.91 4.53 15.32
C PHE A 265 4.79 4.36 16.85
N SER A 266 5.52 5.16 17.63
CA SER A 266 5.57 5.07 19.10
C SER A 266 4.27 5.37 19.84
N GLU A 267 3.30 5.98 19.19
CA GLU A 267 2.02 6.39 19.78
C GLU A 267 0.84 5.69 19.09
N CYS A 268 1.13 4.78 18.15
CA CYS A 268 0.11 4.11 17.37
C CYS A 268 -0.62 3.08 18.25
N PRO A 269 -1.92 3.24 18.50
CA PRO A 269 -2.68 2.33 19.36
C PRO A 269 -2.70 0.90 18.81
N PHE A 270 -2.47 0.74 17.51
CA PHE A 270 -2.38 -0.55 16.84
C PHE A 270 -1.07 -1.32 17.10
N LEU A 271 -0.05 -0.70 17.72
CA LEU A 271 1.14 -1.44 18.16
C LEU A 271 0.82 -2.51 19.20
N LYS A 272 -0.08 -2.20 20.13
CA LYS A 272 -0.53 -3.16 21.15
C LYS A 272 -1.24 -4.35 20.51
N VAL A 273 -2.01 -4.10 19.45
CA VAL A 273 -2.65 -5.15 18.65
C VAL A 273 -1.59 -6.00 17.92
N ALA A 274 -0.56 -5.37 17.35
CA ALA A 274 0.60 -6.08 16.77
C ALA A 274 1.38 -6.92 17.79
N GLU A 275 1.49 -6.45 19.03
CA GLU A 275 2.14 -7.18 20.13
C GLU A 275 1.40 -8.47 20.44
N ILE A 276 0.10 -8.37 20.68
CA ILE A 276 -0.77 -9.52 20.95
C ILE A 276 -0.76 -10.52 19.78
N MET A 277 -0.81 -10.04 18.53
CA MET A 277 -0.74 -10.90 17.34
C MET A 277 0.59 -11.64 17.21
N PHE A 278 1.70 -11.03 17.64
CA PHE A 278 3.02 -11.62 17.60
C PHE A 278 3.20 -12.69 18.69
N GLU A 279 2.79 -12.38 19.92
CA GLU A 279 2.86 -13.32 21.05
C GLU A 279 2.06 -14.60 20.79
N ALA A 280 1.01 -14.54 19.98
CA ALA A 280 0.22 -15.69 19.59
C ALA A 280 0.78 -16.53 18.41
N ARG A 281 1.84 -16.05 17.74
CA ARG A 281 2.55 -16.82 16.70
C ARG A 281 3.65 -17.72 17.27
N GLU A 282 4.07 -17.51 18.53
CA GLU A 282 5.02 -18.36 19.28
C GLU A 282 4.28 -19.44 20.10
#